data_AF-F5RID2-F1
#
_entry.id   AF-F5RID2-F1
#
_cell.length_a   1.000
_cell.length_b   1.000
_cell.length_c   1.000
_cell.angle_alpha   90.00
_cell.angle_beta   90.00
_cell.angle_gamma   90.00
#
_symmetry.space_group_name_H-M   'P 1'
#
loop_
_entity.id
_entity.type
_entity.pdbx_description
1 polymer ?
#
loop_
_entity_poly.entity_id
_entity_poly.type
_entity_poly.pdbx_seq_one_letter_code
_entity_poly.pdbx_strand_id
1 'polypeptide(L)'
;MRIGENAGKLPFLHGDSSAAEKSSEQKKSAVTDILNRAVEVYISAKGKSLSESADMEEDLTPAEMALAANEKEIADKKAKKAQAAEIEKRIQTDAELTDEDKAKLQKQADELKRAGMTDEDKLSELHGKVDALEKLVKDGFAIAQEIEEPVKLYNGQINQLKSTMAAKDEHIRKLRGQALQERADRDAEITKAQEKERAALAAVQPDDMTALAALREYQKTAAAKKHADRGTVVVPTNKNTSDT
;
A
#
# COMPACT_ATOMS: atom_id res chain seq x y z
N MET A 1 66.33 35.78 -22.49
CA MET A 1 67.42 36.75 -22.18
C MET A 1 67.01 38.09 -22.78
N ARG A 2 66.99 39.18 -21.99
CA ARG A 2 66.61 40.59 -22.36
C ARG A 2 65.11 40.79 -22.70
N ILE A 3 64.36 41.65 -21.97
CA ILE A 3 64.21 43.14 -22.10
C ILE A 3 63.61 43.49 -23.47
N GLY A 4 62.52 44.25 -23.65
CA GLY A 4 61.64 45.07 -22.78
C GLY A 4 60.32 45.33 -23.57
N GLU A 5 59.50 46.37 -23.40
CA GLU A 5 59.60 47.66 -22.68
C GLU A 5 58.20 48.17 -22.28
N ASN A 6 58.15 49.19 -21.41
CA ASN A 6 56.93 49.91 -21.02
C ASN A 6 56.60 51.05 -22.01
N ALA A 7 55.35 51.16 -22.46
CA ALA A 7 54.64 52.41 -22.76
C ALA A 7 53.17 52.08 -23.14
N GLY A 8 52.13 52.81 -22.76
CA GLY A 8 52.02 53.98 -21.90
C GLY A 8 50.63 54.63 -22.04
N LYS A 9 50.27 55.55 -21.13
CA LYS A 9 49.02 56.35 -21.08
C LYS A 9 47.70 55.65 -20.68
N LEU A 10 47.35 55.83 -19.41
CA LEU A 10 46.01 56.34 -19.04
C LEU A 10 46.00 57.87 -19.33
N PRO A 11 44.85 58.50 -19.61
CA PRO A 11 44.01 58.95 -18.48
C PRO A 11 42.49 58.79 -18.68
N PHE A 12 41.83 58.80 -17.53
CA PHE A 12 40.38 58.85 -17.31
C PHE A 12 39.69 60.04 -18.01
N LEU A 13 38.41 59.88 -18.39
CA LEU A 13 37.29 60.61 -17.76
C LEU A 13 35.90 60.11 -18.24
N HIS A 14 35.04 59.90 -17.24
CA HIS A 14 33.67 59.39 -17.15
C HIS A 14 32.64 59.64 -18.26
N GLY A 15 31.69 58.69 -18.34
CA GLY A 15 30.34 58.83 -18.86
C GLY A 15 29.49 57.64 -18.41
N ASP A 16 28.82 57.76 -17.26
CA ASP A 16 28.05 56.67 -16.62
C ASP A 16 26.83 56.20 -17.44
N SER A 17 26.38 54.97 -17.12
CA SER A 17 25.23 54.19 -17.64
C SER A 17 25.66 52.99 -18.50
N SER A 18 25.24 51.73 -18.28
CA SER A 18 24.10 51.24 -17.50
C SER A 18 24.40 49.91 -16.78
N ALA A 19 24.32 49.88 -15.45
CA ALA A 19 24.32 48.64 -14.67
C ALA A 19 22.97 47.88 -14.69
N ALA A 20 22.02 48.29 -15.54
CA ALA A 20 20.63 47.88 -15.48
C ALA A 20 20.30 46.60 -16.27
N GLU A 21 20.89 46.37 -17.45
CA GLU A 21 20.40 45.34 -18.39
C GLU A 21 20.57 43.90 -17.86
N LYS A 22 21.75 43.54 -17.34
CA LYS A 22 22.01 42.19 -16.80
C LYS A 22 21.12 41.82 -15.61
N SER A 23 20.63 42.83 -14.86
CA SER A 23 19.76 42.58 -13.70
C SER A 23 18.38 42.04 -14.07
N SER A 24 17.92 42.23 -15.31
CA SER A 24 16.56 41.87 -15.72
C SER A 24 16.39 40.42 -16.18
N GLU A 25 17.42 39.84 -16.80
CA GLU A 25 17.40 38.44 -17.25
C GLU A 25 17.76 37.49 -16.10
N GLN A 26 18.76 37.82 -15.27
CA GLN A 26 19.11 37.03 -14.08
C GLN A 26 17.98 37.00 -13.03
N LYS A 27 17.15 38.07 -12.93
CA LYS A 27 15.97 38.05 -12.06
C LYS A 27 14.84 37.16 -12.59
N LYS A 28 14.68 37.05 -13.92
CA LYS A 28 13.68 36.16 -14.53
C LYS A 28 14.03 34.69 -14.35
N SER A 29 15.29 34.30 -14.48
CA SER A 29 15.71 32.93 -14.15
C SER A 29 15.51 32.66 -12.66
N ALA A 30 16.06 33.51 -11.78
CA ALA A 30 15.99 33.29 -10.33
C ALA A 30 14.56 33.15 -9.77
N VAL A 31 13.60 33.95 -10.24
CA VAL A 31 12.18 33.80 -9.84
C VAL A 31 11.59 32.48 -10.33
N THR A 32 11.93 32.05 -11.55
CA THR A 32 11.48 30.76 -12.11
C THR A 32 12.11 29.60 -11.35
N ASP A 33 13.40 29.68 -11.01
CA ASP A 33 14.14 28.67 -10.25
C ASP A 33 13.58 28.54 -8.81
N ILE A 34 13.23 29.65 -8.16
CA ILE A 34 12.56 29.66 -6.85
C ILE A 34 11.17 29.02 -6.93
N LEU A 35 10.39 29.31 -7.98
CA LEU A 35 9.07 28.70 -8.18
C LEU A 35 9.18 27.19 -8.38
N ASN A 36 10.10 26.75 -9.25
CA ASN A 36 10.36 25.34 -9.51
C ASN A 36 10.81 24.62 -8.24
N ARG A 37 11.72 25.22 -7.46
CA ARG A 37 12.17 24.68 -6.17
C ARG A 37 11.03 24.54 -5.16
N ALA A 38 10.11 25.51 -5.10
CA ALA A 38 8.94 25.45 -4.23
C ALA A 38 7.96 24.34 -4.66
N VAL A 39 7.76 24.18 -5.98
CA VAL A 39 6.95 23.09 -6.55
C VAL A 39 7.58 21.72 -6.28
N GLU A 40 8.90 21.57 -6.47
CA GLU A 40 9.64 20.34 -6.13
C GLU A 40 9.51 19.99 -4.64
N VAL A 41 9.68 20.96 -3.74
CA VAL A 41 9.53 20.75 -2.29
C VAL A 41 8.09 20.38 -1.93
N TYR A 42 7.08 21.01 -2.53
CA TYR A 42 5.67 20.66 -2.30
C TYR A 42 5.33 19.26 -2.84
N ILE A 43 5.77 18.92 -4.06
CA ILE A 43 5.59 17.58 -4.64
C ILE A 43 6.34 16.53 -3.81
N SER A 44 7.54 16.83 -3.31
CA SER A 44 8.32 15.91 -2.47
C SER A 44 7.69 15.73 -1.08
N ALA A 45 7.22 16.79 -0.44
CA ALA A 45 6.52 16.73 0.84
C ALA A 45 5.20 15.96 0.71
N LYS A 46 4.43 16.24 -0.35
CA LYS A 46 3.18 15.54 -0.64
C LYS A 46 3.41 14.08 -1.03
N GLY A 47 4.47 13.80 -1.79
CA GLY A 47 4.93 12.46 -2.10
C GLY A 47 5.31 11.67 -0.86
N LYS A 48 5.99 12.30 0.11
CA LYS A 48 6.29 11.70 1.42
C LYS A 48 5.03 11.41 2.23
N SER A 49 4.10 12.35 2.35
CA SER A 49 2.84 12.08 3.06
C SER A 49 2.00 11.00 2.40
N LEU A 50 2.08 10.86 1.06
CA LEU A 50 1.41 9.79 0.31
C LEU A 50 2.13 8.44 0.41
N SER A 51 3.46 8.41 0.58
CA SER A 51 4.20 7.17 0.83
C SER A 51 4.04 6.69 2.27
N GLU A 52 4.02 7.61 3.23
CA GLU A 52 3.81 7.35 4.66
C GLU A 52 2.35 6.88 4.93
N SER A 53 1.40 7.24 4.05
CA SER A 53 0.05 6.65 3.99
C SER A 53 -0.06 5.45 3.04
N ALA A 54 1.05 4.82 2.65
CA ALA A 54 1.08 3.66 1.75
C ALA A 54 1.98 2.52 2.25
N ASP A 55 2.49 2.59 3.49
CA ASP A 55 3.14 1.49 4.20
C ASP A 55 2.08 0.47 4.68
N MET A 56 1.48 -0.20 3.71
CA MET A 56 0.24 -0.98 3.77
C MET A 56 0.24 -2.23 4.68
N GLU A 57 1.31 -2.53 5.41
CA GLU A 57 1.28 -3.60 6.43
C GLU A 57 0.67 -3.14 7.77
N GLU A 58 0.60 -1.82 8.05
CA GLU A 58 -0.09 -1.27 9.23
C GLU A 58 -1.54 -0.82 8.97
N ASP A 59 -2.02 -0.89 7.72
CA ASP A 59 -3.32 -0.34 7.32
C ASP A 59 -4.54 -1.20 7.68
N LEU A 60 -4.37 -2.43 8.18
CA LEU A 60 -5.52 -3.26 8.56
C LEU A 60 -6.31 -2.61 9.71
N THR A 61 -7.61 -2.40 9.51
CA THR A 61 -8.51 -2.01 10.60
C THR A 61 -8.52 -3.08 11.71
N PRO A 62 -8.82 -2.74 12.97
CA PRO A 62 -8.87 -3.72 14.06
C PRO A 62 -9.74 -4.95 13.75
N ALA A 63 -10.86 -4.77 13.04
CA ALA A 63 -11.70 -5.87 12.60
C ALA A 63 -11.08 -6.69 11.45
N GLU A 64 -10.38 -6.08 10.50
CA GLU A 64 -9.63 -6.79 9.45
C GLU A 64 -8.45 -7.59 10.05
N MET A 65 -7.72 -7.04 11.02
CA MET A 65 -6.68 -7.78 11.77
C MET A 65 -7.24 -9.03 12.45
N ALA A 66 -8.41 -8.90 13.10
CA ALA A 66 -9.07 -10.03 13.75
C ALA A 66 -9.52 -11.09 12.73
N LEU A 67 -9.98 -10.70 11.54
CA LEU A 67 -10.30 -11.65 10.46
C LEU A 67 -9.05 -12.36 9.93
N ALA A 68 -7.97 -11.63 9.67
CA ALA A 68 -6.69 -12.20 9.23
C ALA A 68 -6.12 -13.20 10.25
N ALA A 69 -6.27 -12.93 11.56
CA ALA A 69 -5.88 -13.87 12.61
C ALA A 69 -6.69 -15.18 12.58
N ASN A 70 -8.01 -15.11 12.34
CA ASN A 70 -8.86 -16.30 12.17
C ASN A 70 -8.46 -17.11 10.92
N GLU A 71 -8.20 -16.44 9.79
CA GLU A 71 -7.77 -17.09 8.55
C GLU A 71 -6.39 -17.76 8.72
N LYS A 72 -5.47 -17.13 9.45
CA LYS A 72 -4.19 -17.73 9.84
C LYS A 72 -4.37 -18.98 10.71
N GLU A 73 -5.26 -18.98 11.69
CA GLU A 73 -5.53 -20.17 12.52
C GLU A 73 -6.02 -21.36 11.66
N ILE A 74 -6.88 -21.10 10.66
CA ILE A 74 -7.36 -22.11 9.72
C ILE A 74 -6.20 -22.60 8.82
N ALA A 75 -5.34 -21.71 8.34
CA ALA A 75 -4.15 -22.07 7.57
C ALA A 75 -3.17 -22.92 8.38
N ASP A 76 -2.89 -22.57 9.64
CA ASP A 76 -2.01 -23.31 10.55
C ASP A 76 -2.55 -24.72 10.85
N LYS A 77 -3.87 -24.86 11.04
CA LYS A 77 -4.54 -26.17 11.17
C LYS A 77 -4.39 -27.02 9.91
N LYS A 78 -4.63 -26.44 8.74
CA LYS A 78 -4.44 -27.10 7.43
C LYS A 78 -2.99 -27.51 7.20
N ALA A 79 -2.03 -26.68 7.59
CA ALA A 79 -0.59 -26.99 7.50
C ALA A 79 -0.21 -28.18 8.41
N LYS A 80 -0.68 -28.21 9.66
CA LYS A 80 -0.48 -29.37 10.56
C LYS A 80 -1.08 -30.66 10.01
N LYS A 81 -2.28 -30.60 9.42
CA LYS A 81 -2.93 -31.75 8.76
C LYS A 81 -2.13 -32.23 7.54
N ALA A 82 -1.53 -31.33 6.77
CA ALA A 82 -0.64 -31.67 5.66
C ALA A 82 0.69 -32.30 6.13
N GLN A 83 1.32 -31.74 7.16
CA GLN A 83 2.53 -32.30 7.79
C GLN A 83 2.29 -33.71 8.33
N ALA A 84 1.14 -33.95 8.98
CA ALA A 84 0.79 -35.29 9.44
C ALA A 84 0.65 -36.29 8.28
N ALA A 85 -0.01 -35.89 7.19
CA ALA A 85 -0.14 -36.74 5.99
C ALA A 85 1.22 -37.02 5.30
N GLU A 86 2.15 -36.06 5.35
CA GLU A 86 3.52 -36.25 4.86
C GLU A 86 4.30 -37.25 5.73
N ILE A 87 4.17 -37.17 7.06
CA ILE A 87 4.78 -38.13 8.00
C ILE A 87 4.20 -39.53 7.78
N GLU A 88 2.88 -39.68 7.65
CA GLU A 88 2.25 -40.98 7.37
C GLU A 88 2.68 -41.57 6.03
N LYS A 89 2.78 -40.73 4.99
CA LYS A 89 3.34 -41.16 3.70
C LYS A 89 4.76 -41.66 3.89
N ARG A 90 5.61 -40.95 4.66
CA ARG A 90 6.97 -41.39 4.94
C ARG A 90 6.99 -42.74 5.67
N ILE A 91 6.19 -42.92 6.72
CA ILE A 91 6.07 -44.21 7.44
C ILE A 91 5.73 -45.37 6.49
N GLN A 92 4.91 -45.12 5.47
CA GLN A 92 4.50 -46.11 4.48
C GLN A 92 5.55 -46.38 3.38
N THR A 93 6.28 -45.35 2.92
CA THR A 93 7.22 -45.47 1.78
C THR A 93 8.67 -45.73 2.17
N ASP A 94 9.08 -45.30 3.37
CA ASP A 94 10.47 -45.37 3.84
C ASP A 94 10.70 -46.73 4.52
N ALA A 95 11.29 -47.66 3.77
CA ALA A 95 11.57 -49.02 4.22
C ALA A 95 12.77 -49.12 5.17
N GLU A 96 13.58 -48.06 5.31
CA GLU A 96 14.74 -48.01 6.21
C GLU A 96 14.36 -47.62 7.64
N LEU A 97 13.16 -47.05 7.85
CA LEU A 97 12.63 -46.75 9.17
C LEU A 97 12.47 -48.02 10.03
N THR A 98 13.10 -48.01 11.21
CA THR A 98 12.88 -49.05 12.23
C THR A 98 11.45 -48.98 12.79
N ASP A 99 10.97 -50.07 13.38
CA ASP A 99 9.64 -50.09 14.01
C ASP A 99 9.52 -49.09 15.18
N GLU A 100 10.62 -48.80 15.87
CA GLU A 100 10.66 -47.78 16.92
C GLU A 100 10.52 -46.36 16.34
N ASP A 101 11.17 -46.08 15.21
CA ASP A 101 11.08 -44.78 14.55
C ASP A 101 9.72 -44.59 13.86
N LYS A 102 9.14 -45.64 13.27
CA LYS A 102 7.75 -45.65 12.80
C LYS A 102 6.78 -45.34 13.95
N ALA A 103 6.97 -45.92 15.13
CA ALA A 103 6.13 -45.64 16.30
C ALA A 103 6.27 -44.19 16.81
N LYS A 104 7.48 -43.60 16.77
CA LYS A 104 7.71 -42.18 17.12
C LYS A 104 7.05 -41.25 16.11
N LEU A 105 7.25 -41.50 14.81
CA LEU A 105 6.67 -40.72 13.72
C LEU A 105 5.13 -40.84 13.72
N GLN A 106 4.55 -42.01 13.99
CA GLN A 106 3.10 -42.16 14.05
C GLN A 106 2.50 -41.32 15.17
N LYS A 107 3.11 -41.32 16.37
CA LYS A 107 2.68 -40.43 17.46
C LYS A 107 2.72 -38.95 17.07
N GLN A 108 3.77 -38.51 16.38
CA GLN A 108 3.86 -37.14 15.86
C GLN A 108 2.77 -36.84 14.82
N ALA A 109 2.48 -37.78 13.92
CA ALA A 109 1.40 -37.63 12.96
C ALA A 109 0.01 -37.58 13.63
N ASP A 110 -0.23 -38.42 14.63
CA ASP A 110 -1.48 -38.44 15.40
C ASP A 110 -1.68 -37.15 16.21
N GLU A 111 -0.61 -36.64 16.84
CA GLU A 111 -0.60 -35.34 17.53
C GLU A 111 -0.88 -34.18 16.57
N LEU A 112 -0.23 -34.16 15.41
CA LEU A 112 -0.44 -33.15 14.37
C LEU A 112 -1.85 -33.23 13.75
N LYS A 113 -2.39 -34.43 13.54
CA LYS A 113 -3.80 -34.62 13.15
C LYS A 113 -4.73 -34.03 14.20
N ARG A 114 -4.56 -34.39 15.47
CA ARG A 114 -5.41 -33.91 16.57
C ARG A 114 -5.32 -32.39 16.77
N ALA A 115 -4.14 -31.80 16.54
CA ALA A 115 -3.93 -30.35 16.57
C ALA A 115 -4.42 -29.63 15.30
N GLY A 116 -4.48 -30.32 14.16
CA GLY A 116 -4.96 -29.82 12.88
C GLY A 116 -6.46 -30.01 12.62
N MET A 117 -7.17 -30.77 13.46
CA MET A 117 -8.62 -30.98 13.35
C MET A 117 -9.39 -29.66 13.41
N THR A 118 -10.19 -29.40 12.39
CA THR A 118 -11.20 -28.35 12.41
C THR A 118 -12.39 -28.76 13.29
N ASP A 119 -13.34 -27.85 13.49
CA ASP A 119 -14.54 -28.20 14.26
C ASP A 119 -15.50 -29.06 13.41
N GLU A 120 -15.48 -28.92 12.08
CA GLU A 120 -16.16 -29.81 11.11
C GLU A 120 -15.57 -31.23 11.10
N ASP A 121 -14.24 -31.36 11.19
CA ASP A 121 -13.57 -32.68 11.31
C ASP A 121 -14.08 -33.41 12.57
N LYS A 122 -14.07 -32.73 13.73
CA LYS A 122 -14.55 -33.29 15.01
C LYS A 122 -16.04 -33.62 14.96
N LEU A 123 -16.84 -32.78 14.31
CA LEU A 123 -18.28 -33.01 14.14
C LEU A 123 -18.53 -34.27 13.31
N SER A 124 -17.72 -34.48 12.27
CA SER A 124 -17.75 -35.69 11.43
C SER A 124 -17.33 -36.94 12.21
N GLU A 125 -16.31 -36.86 13.07
CA GLU A 125 -15.95 -37.98 13.96
C GLU A 125 -17.06 -38.34 14.95
N LEU A 126 -17.72 -37.34 15.54
CA LEU A 126 -18.82 -37.58 16.49
C LEU A 126 -20.02 -38.21 15.79
N HIS A 127 -20.37 -37.75 14.59
CA HIS A 127 -21.40 -38.40 13.78
C HIS A 127 -21.02 -39.85 13.43
N GLY A 128 -19.77 -40.10 12.99
CA GLY A 128 -19.28 -41.45 12.72
C GLY A 128 -19.29 -42.38 13.95
N LYS A 129 -19.09 -41.85 15.17
CA LYS A 129 -19.22 -42.61 16.43
C LYS A 129 -20.67 -42.99 16.74
N VAL A 130 -21.63 -42.08 16.49
CA VAL A 130 -23.06 -42.39 16.60
C VAL A 130 -23.47 -43.44 15.57
N ASP A 131 -23.11 -43.25 14.30
CA ASP A 131 -23.42 -44.18 13.21
C ASP A 131 -22.85 -45.59 13.46
N ALA A 132 -21.63 -45.67 14.01
CA ALA A 132 -21.01 -46.94 14.38
C ALA A 132 -21.76 -47.66 15.52
N LEU A 133 -22.21 -46.93 16.55
CA LEU A 133 -23.01 -47.50 17.64
C LEU A 133 -24.38 -47.98 17.13
N GLU A 134 -25.07 -47.16 16.34
CA GLU A 134 -26.33 -47.57 15.71
C GLU A 134 -26.15 -48.80 14.81
N LYS A 135 -25.02 -48.91 14.11
CA LYS A 135 -24.71 -50.06 13.29
C LYS A 135 -24.53 -51.33 14.13
N LEU A 136 -23.87 -51.27 15.29
CA LEU A 136 -23.77 -52.43 16.19
C LEU A 136 -25.15 -52.98 16.61
N VAL A 137 -26.14 -52.11 16.80
CA VAL A 137 -27.52 -52.52 17.09
C VAL A 137 -28.23 -53.07 15.85
N LYS A 138 -28.06 -52.44 14.67
CA LYS A 138 -28.63 -52.92 13.40
C LYS A 138 -28.08 -54.30 13.00
N ASP A 139 -26.80 -54.54 13.26
CA ASP A 139 -26.11 -55.81 13.00
C ASP A 139 -26.33 -56.87 14.11
N GLY A 140 -27.04 -56.52 15.21
CA GLY A 140 -27.38 -57.43 16.31
C GLY A 140 -26.26 -57.72 17.30
N PHE A 141 -25.15 -56.98 17.27
CA PHE A 141 -24.01 -57.12 18.19
C PHE A 141 -24.20 -56.39 19.54
N ALA A 142 -25.16 -55.47 19.62
CA ALA A 142 -25.53 -54.73 20.84
C ALA A 142 -27.05 -54.55 20.92
N ILE A 143 -27.60 -54.33 22.11
CA ILE A 143 -29.01 -53.92 22.27
C ILE A 143 -29.14 -52.39 22.36
N ALA A 144 -30.28 -51.86 21.91
CA ALA A 144 -30.51 -50.41 21.84
C ALA A 144 -30.29 -49.68 23.19
N GLN A 145 -30.56 -50.34 24.31
CA GLN A 145 -30.39 -49.78 25.66
C GLN A 145 -28.91 -49.64 26.06
N GLU A 146 -28.02 -50.52 25.59
CA GLU A 146 -26.57 -50.45 25.88
C GLU A 146 -25.90 -49.25 25.20
N ILE A 147 -26.39 -48.88 24.01
CA ILE A 147 -25.87 -47.72 23.27
C ILE A 147 -26.58 -46.40 23.60
N GLU A 148 -27.69 -46.44 24.35
CA GLU A 148 -28.54 -45.26 24.57
C GLU A 148 -27.78 -44.12 25.27
N GLU A 149 -27.05 -44.42 26.34
CA GLU A 149 -26.22 -43.41 27.05
C GLU A 149 -25.04 -42.91 26.18
N PRO A 150 -24.21 -43.77 25.55
CA PRO A 150 -23.20 -43.34 24.59
C PRO A 150 -23.73 -42.44 23.46
N VAL A 151 -24.85 -42.80 22.84
CA VAL A 151 -25.48 -42.02 21.75
C VAL A 151 -25.99 -40.68 22.27
N LYS A 152 -26.61 -40.63 23.46
CA LYS A 152 -27.01 -39.37 24.10
C LYS A 152 -25.81 -38.47 24.39
N LEU A 153 -24.70 -39.03 24.89
CA LEU A 153 -23.46 -38.29 25.15
C LEU A 153 -22.89 -37.68 23.87
N TYR A 154 -22.73 -38.46 22.81
CA TYR A 154 -22.20 -37.95 21.54
C TYR A 154 -23.16 -36.95 20.88
N ASN A 155 -24.48 -37.15 20.93
CA ASN A 155 -25.45 -36.16 20.47
C ASN A 155 -25.40 -34.85 21.28
N GLY A 156 -25.16 -34.92 22.60
CA GLY A 156 -24.88 -33.75 23.43
C GLY A 156 -23.64 -32.98 22.96
N GLN A 157 -22.54 -33.69 22.71
CA GLN A 157 -21.30 -33.10 22.18
C GLN A 157 -21.48 -32.50 20.78
N ILE A 158 -22.21 -33.17 19.89
CA ILE A 158 -22.58 -32.68 18.54
C ILE A 158 -23.36 -31.37 18.65
N ASN A 159 -24.36 -31.29 19.53
CA ASN A 159 -25.17 -30.09 19.71
C ASN A 159 -24.38 -28.94 20.33
N GLN A 160 -23.52 -29.22 21.31
CA GLN A 160 -22.62 -28.23 21.89
C GLN A 160 -21.65 -27.67 20.83
N LEU A 161 -21.05 -28.55 20.02
CA LEU A 161 -20.11 -28.16 18.96
C LEU A 161 -20.80 -27.35 17.86
N LYS A 162 -22.00 -27.76 17.40
CA LYS A 162 -22.81 -26.97 16.47
C LYS A 162 -23.13 -25.58 17.00
N SER A 163 -23.44 -25.45 18.29
CA SER A 163 -23.70 -24.16 18.95
C SER A 163 -22.45 -23.27 18.99
N THR A 164 -21.27 -23.82 19.32
CA THR A 164 -20.02 -23.04 19.32
C THR A 164 -19.58 -22.63 17.91
N MET A 165 -19.78 -23.48 16.91
CA MET A 165 -19.54 -23.15 15.49
C MET A 165 -20.45 -22.01 15.03
N ALA A 166 -21.76 -22.09 15.30
CA ALA A 166 -22.71 -21.02 14.95
C ALA A 166 -22.36 -19.68 15.61
N ALA A 167 -21.90 -19.69 16.87
CA ALA A 167 -21.43 -18.49 17.56
C ALA A 167 -20.15 -17.90 16.94
N LYS A 168 -19.21 -18.75 16.50
CA LYS A 168 -18.02 -18.31 15.75
C LYS A 168 -18.38 -17.71 14.39
N ASP A 169 -19.29 -18.33 13.65
CA ASP A 169 -19.77 -17.82 12.35
C ASP A 169 -20.46 -16.46 12.50
N GLU A 170 -21.27 -16.29 13.55
CA GLU A 170 -21.90 -15.00 13.86
C GLU A 170 -20.86 -13.94 14.23
N HIS A 171 -19.85 -14.30 15.03
CA HIS A 171 -18.74 -13.41 15.38
C HIS A 171 -17.93 -12.98 14.14
N ILE A 172 -17.57 -13.92 13.25
CA ILE A 172 -16.88 -13.63 11.99
C ILE A 172 -17.75 -12.74 11.08
N ARG A 173 -19.08 -12.97 11.03
CA ARG A 173 -20.01 -12.10 10.28
C ARG A 173 -20.06 -10.68 10.86
N LYS A 174 -20.05 -10.53 12.19
CA LYS A 174 -19.98 -9.23 12.88
C LYS A 174 -18.66 -8.51 12.58
N LEU A 175 -17.52 -9.19 12.71
CA LEU A 175 -16.21 -8.65 12.33
C LEU A 175 -16.17 -8.17 10.87
N ARG A 176 -16.74 -8.93 9.93
CA ARG A 176 -16.84 -8.48 8.52
C ARG A 176 -17.67 -7.21 8.34
N GLY A 177 -18.75 -7.06 9.11
CA GLY A 177 -19.53 -5.81 9.14
C GLY A 177 -18.76 -4.65 9.74
N GLN A 178 -18.02 -4.89 10.82
CA GLN A 178 -17.16 -3.89 11.48
C GLN A 178 -16.01 -3.45 10.57
N ALA A 179 -15.32 -4.38 9.91
CA ALA A 179 -14.25 -4.09 8.94
C ALA A 179 -14.72 -3.15 7.82
N LEU A 180 -15.91 -3.40 7.26
CA LEU A 180 -16.50 -2.53 6.24
C LEU A 180 -16.84 -1.13 6.78
N GLN A 181 -17.31 -1.05 8.03
CA GLN A 181 -17.64 0.23 8.68
C GLN A 181 -16.37 1.02 9.04
N GLU A 182 -15.40 0.39 9.71
CA GLU A 182 -14.10 0.98 10.09
C GLU A 182 -13.35 1.52 8.86
N ARG A 183 -13.44 0.81 7.73
CA ARG A 183 -12.86 1.25 6.46
C ARG A 183 -13.63 2.42 5.83
N ALA A 184 -14.97 2.36 5.82
CA ALA A 184 -15.80 3.46 5.31
C ALA A 184 -15.61 4.76 6.13
N ASP A 185 -15.49 4.64 7.45
CA ASP A 185 -15.22 5.78 8.34
C ASP A 185 -13.82 6.35 8.08
N ARG A 186 -12.79 5.51 7.92
CA ARG A 186 -11.44 5.94 7.54
C ARG A 186 -11.41 6.63 6.18
N ASP A 187 -12.06 6.06 5.17
CA ASP A 187 -12.15 6.66 3.82
C ASP A 187 -12.88 8.01 3.86
N ALA A 188 -13.91 8.17 4.71
CA ALA A 188 -14.59 9.44 4.94
C ALA A 188 -13.70 10.47 5.67
N GLU A 189 -12.90 10.05 6.65
CA GLU A 189 -11.92 10.92 7.31
C GLU A 189 -10.82 11.39 6.34
N ILE A 190 -10.28 10.49 5.52
CA ILE A 190 -9.31 10.83 4.46
C ILE A 190 -9.93 11.82 3.48
N THR A 191 -11.15 11.57 3.01
CA THR A 191 -11.87 12.47 2.09
C THR A 191 -12.06 13.85 2.71
N LYS A 192 -12.51 13.93 3.97
CA LYS A 192 -12.72 15.17 4.71
C LYS A 192 -11.40 15.93 4.97
N ALA A 193 -10.30 15.22 5.21
CA ALA A 193 -8.97 15.81 5.33
C ALA A 193 -8.51 16.42 4.00
N GLN A 194 -8.69 15.70 2.88
CA GLN A 194 -8.41 16.20 1.53
C GLN A 194 -9.29 17.39 1.15
N GLU A 195 -10.58 17.39 1.50
CA GLU A 195 -11.48 18.52 1.29
C GLU A 195 -11.07 19.74 2.12
N LYS A 196 -10.67 19.55 3.38
CA LYS A 196 -10.15 20.63 4.22
C LYS A 196 -8.83 21.19 3.67
N GLU A 197 -7.96 20.34 3.13
CA GLU A 197 -6.73 20.78 2.44
C GLU A 197 -7.06 21.55 1.15
N ARG A 198 -7.97 21.05 0.31
CA ARG A 198 -8.45 21.77 -0.90
C ARG A 198 -9.10 23.10 -0.56
N ALA A 199 -9.92 23.15 0.50
CA ALA A 199 -10.55 24.37 0.99
C ALA A 199 -9.51 25.35 1.54
N ALA A 200 -8.48 24.88 2.23
CA ALA A 200 -7.36 25.72 2.67
C ALA A 200 -6.57 26.28 1.47
N LEU A 201 -6.26 25.44 0.47
CA LEU A 201 -5.59 25.85 -0.77
C LEU A 201 -6.44 26.83 -1.62
N ALA A 202 -7.78 26.72 -1.59
CA ALA A 202 -8.69 27.67 -2.23
C ALA A 202 -8.93 28.95 -1.39
N ALA A 203 -8.79 28.87 -0.07
CA ALA A 203 -8.86 30.01 0.85
C ALA A 203 -7.54 30.78 0.95
N VAL A 204 -6.42 30.19 0.50
CA VAL A 204 -5.28 30.96 -0.01
C VAL A 204 -5.76 31.70 -1.26
N GLN A 205 -6.37 32.86 -1.01
CA GLN A 205 -6.46 33.92 -2.01
C GLN A 205 -5.05 34.08 -2.60
N PRO A 206 -4.90 34.24 -3.92
CA PRO A 206 -3.73 34.96 -4.38
C PRO A 206 -3.73 36.29 -3.62
N ASP A 207 -2.57 36.81 -3.25
CA ASP A 207 -2.48 38.26 -3.16
C ASP A 207 -2.76 38.76 -4.57
N ASP A 208 -4.03 39.04 -4.87
CA ASP A 208 -4.53 39.36 -6.21
C ASP A 208 -3.90 40.68 -6.72
N MET A 209 -3.36 41.48 -5.79
CA MET A 209 -2.54 42.65 -6.06
C MET A 209 -1.10 42.31 -6.49
N THR A 210 -0.64 41.07 -6.34
CA THR A 210 0.71 40.60 -6.70
C THR A 210 0.66 39.71 -7.94
N ALA A 211 -0.24 38.72 -7.97
CA ALA A 211 -0.37 37.79 -9.11
C ALA A 211 -0.97 38.46 -10.36
N LEU A 212 -2.09 39.20 -10.23
CA LEU A 212 -2.65 39.95 -11.35
C LEU A 212 -1.83 41.19 -11.70
N ALA A 213 -1.05 41.75 -10.77
CA ALA A 213 -0.08 42.81 -11.10
C ALA A 213 1.07 42.25 -11.94
N ALA A 214 1.68 41.13 -11.55
CA ALA A 214 2.68 40.45 -12.35
C ALA A 214 2.16 40.07 -13.75
N LEU A 215 0.91 39.58 -13.84
CA LEU A 215 0.28 39.29 -15.12
C LEU A 215 0.02 40.55 -15.96
N ARG A 216 -0.43 41.67 -15.34
CA ARG A 216 -0.63 42.96 -16.03
C ARG A 216 0.70 43.60 -16.47
N GLU A 217 1.76 43.49 -15.69
CA GLU A 217 3.10 43.95 -16.08
C GLU A 217 3.69 43.10 -17.20
N TYR A 218 3.50 41.78 -17.16
CA TYR A 218 3.85 40.88 -18.26
C TYR A 218 3.06 41.20 -19.54
N GLN A 219 1.75 41.44 -19.43
CA GLN A 219 0.92 41.84 -20.58
C GLN A 219 1.32 43.21 -21.15
N LYS A 220 1.65 44.20 -20.30
CA LYS A 220 2.17 45.51 -20.73
C LYS A 220 3.49 45.37 -21.50
N THR A 221 4.42 44.56 -20.98
CA THR A 221 5.73 44.34 -21.63
C THR A 221 5.63 43.50 -22.91
N ALA A 222 4.71 42.52 -22.97
CA ALA A 222 4.41 41.76 -24.18
C ALA A 222 3.72 42.62 -25.27
N ALA A 223 2.82 43.53 -24.88
CA ALA A 223 2.18 44.48 -25.80
C ALA A 223 3.18 45.51 -26.36
N ALA A 224 4.06 46.04 -25.52
CA ALA A 224 5.15 46.94 -25.96
C ALA A 224 6.07 46.26 -27.00
N LYS A 225 6.36 44.95 -26.82
CA LYS A 225 7.18 44.19 -27.76
C LYS A 225 6.53 44.00 -29.14
N LYS A 226 5.19 43.97 -29.23
CA LYS A 226 4.47 43.90 -30.52
C LYS A 226 4.43 45.22 -31.31
N HIS A 227 4.73 46.36 -30.69
CA HIS A 227 4.79 47.66 -31.36
C HIS A 227 6.22 48.10 -31.72
N ALA A 228 7.25 47.52 -31.12
CA ALA A 228 8.64 47.79 -31.48
C ALA A 228 9.06 47.16 -32.84
N ASP A 229 8.42 46.07 -33.25
CA ASP A 229 8.88 45.18 -34.34
C ASP A 229 8.27 45.51 -35.72
N ARG A 230 7.88 46.77 -35.96
CA ARG A 230 7.36 47.26 -37.25
C ARG A 230 8.10 48.50 -37.77
N GLY A 231 9.31 48.76 -37.26
CA GLY A 231 10.22 49.79 -37.76
C GLY A 231 11.39 49.19 -38.55
N THR A 232 11.64 49.73 -39.74
CA THR A 232 12.89 49.57 -40.52
C THR A 232 13.34 48.14 -40.87
N VAL A 233 12.70 47.54 -41.87
CA VAL A 233 13.40 46.60 -42.76
C VAL A 233 14.22 47.44 -43.76
N VAL A 234 15.53 47.52 -43.56
CA VAL A 234 16.48 48.01 -44.56
C VAL A 234 17.25 46.82 -45.10
N VAL A 235 17.07 46.54 -46.39
CA VAL A 235 17.73 45.43 -47.10
C VAL A 235 19.14 45.86 -47.55
N PRO A 236 20.23 45.22 -47.08
CA PRO A 236 21.55 45.41 -47.64
C PRO A 236 21.78 44.40 -48.77
N THR A 237 21.77 44.88 -50.01
CA THR A 237 22.33 44.13 -51.14
C THR A 237 23.84 43.99 -50.96
N ASN A 238 24.43 42.83 -51.26
CA ASN A 238 25.88 42.77 -51.49
C ASN A 238 26.24 41.90 -52.69
N LYS A 239 27.07 42.45 -53.57
CA LYS A 239 27.67 41.78 -54.74
C LYS A 239 29.04 41.25 -54.35
N ASN A 240 29.43 40.12 -54.94
CA ASN A 240 30.74 39.80 -55.53
C ASN A 240 30.63 38.33 -56.01
N THR A 241 30.50 38.01 -57.30
CA THR A 241 31.55 37.97 -58.34
C THR A 241 32.78 37.14 -57.94
N SER A 242 32.87 35.92 -58.51
CA SER A 242 33.97 35.35 -59.33
C SER A 242 35.45 35.57 -58.91
N ASP A 243 36.49 34.87 -59.36
CA ASP A 243 36.75 33.78 -60.32
C ASP A 243 37.86 32.87 -59.70
N THR A 244 38.17 31.66 -60.17
CA THR A 244 37.65 30.91 -61.33
C THR A 244 37.02 29.60 -60.86
#